data_AF-A0A7S4M7P3-F1
#
_entry.id   AF-A0A7S4M7P3-F1
#
_cell.length_a   1.000
_cell.length_b   1.000
_cell.length_c   1.000
_cell.angle_alpha   90.00
_cell.angle_beta   90.00
_cell.angle_gamma   90.00
#
_symmetry.space_group_name_H-M   'P 1'
#
loop_
_entity.id
_entity.type
_entity.pdbx_description
1 polymer ?
#
loop_
_entity_poly.entity_id
_entity_poly.type
_entity_poly.pdbx_seq_one_letter_code
_entity_poly.pdbx_strand_id
1 'polypeptide(L)'
;MAITKFANTTDLDSMDLVRHHSMASIGHHLGIAHTRWATHGGKTDINVHPHTDSSGNLAIVHNGTLFNANELRRELEDLGHKFKSQTDTEVIAKLIGHHRDSQQLSVKEATEKALRRCVGTWGLCVMCSDSPHELVVASNGSPMVIGVADDGRTFVASETSAFSHFTKNFISMKDGEIGVIHADGRMLDLSRMQKAPAEEEEKMTPEPFPHWTIKECMEQPEAIARALGFGGRMSADNVQLGGLDRNFDTVSQIQHMTLAGCGSSLNAAKYAEKLMKQLGSFKSVMTVDCTDADIKDLPVTSNPKESGVIAVTQSGETKDMVELVQKAMAEEITVMSVVNAVGSLMARTTKLGAYCNAGRENAVSSTKTFACQVTVLALIGLWFRQARDKAQGKLGRSPSTEVENMREALMRLPITFGMAARCRDQCREVAERLKDKEHCFVLGKGYAEPIAMEGAL
;
A
#
# COMPACT_ATOMS: atom_id res chain seq x y z
N MET A 1 -24.60 -13.55 -19.57
CA MET A 1 -23.35 -13.30 -18.83
C MET A 1 -22.65 -14.62 -18.55
N ALA A 2 -21.36 -14.73 -18.85
CA ALA A 2 -20.54 -15.90 -18.53
C ALA A 2 -19.72 -15.60 -17.26
N ILE A 3 -19.73 -16.52 -16.28
CA ILE A 3 -18.98 -16.37 -15.02
C ILE A 3 -18.15 -17.62 -14.79
N THR A 4 -16.86 -17.40 -14.56
CA THR A 4 -15.90 -18.44 -14.20
C THR A 4 -15.11 -17.95 -13.00
N LYS A 5 -15.05 -18.74 -11.92
CA LYS A 5 -14.35 -18.37 -10.70
C LYS A 5 -13.81 -19.61 -9.99
N PHE A 6 -12.55 -19.55 -9.56
CA PHE A 6 -11.84 -20.64 -8.91
C PHE A 6 -10.99 -20.10 -7.75
N ALA A 7 -10.92 -20.87 -6.66
CA ALA A 7 -9.98 -20.66 -5.58
C ALA A 7 -8.71 -21.50 -5.83
N ASN A 8 -7.52 -20.97 -5.48
CA ASN A 8 -6.28 -21.76 -5.51
C ASN A 8 -6.41 -22.98 -4.58
N THR A 9 -6.08 -24.16 -5.09
CA THR A 9 -5.89 -25.38 -4.28
C THR A 9 -4.40 -25.59 -4.01
N THR A 10 -4.03 -26.68 -3.32
CA THR A 10 -2.62 -27.08 -3.14
C THR A 10 -1.93 -27.39 -4.46
N ASP A 11 -2.67 -27.87 -5.45
CA ASP A 11 -2.12 -28.52 -6.64
C ASP A 11 -2.38 -27.74 -7.93
N LEU A 12 -3.26 -26.73 -7.91
CA LEU A 12 -3.69 -25.99 -9.09
C LEU A 12 -3.74 -24.48 -8.84
N ASP A 13 -3.11 -23.74 -9.75
CA ASP A 13 -3.23 -22.29 -9.85
C ASP A 13 -4.58 -21.92 -10.49
N SER A 14 -5.36 -21.10 -9.78
CA SER A 14 -6.64 -20.55 -10.24
C SER A 14 -6.49 -19.75 -11.53
N MET A 15 -5.35 -19.12 -11.79
CA MET A 15 -5.11 -18.39 -13.03
C MET A 15 -5.06 -19.33 -14.23
N ASP A 16 -4.44 -20.50 -14.07
CA ASP A 16 -4.39 -21.50 -15.13
C ASP A 16 -5.78 -22.13 -15.34
N LEU A 17 -6.55 -22.35 -14.27
CA LEU A 17 -7.94 -22.80 -14.39
C LEU A 17 -8.81 -21.77 -15.14
N VAL A 18 -8.72 -20.49 -14.78
CA VAL A 18 -9.46 -19.43 -15.50
C VAL A 18 -9.07 -19.39 -16.98
N ARG A 19 -7.77 -19.51 -17.31
CA ARG A 19 -7.30 -19.55 -18.71
C ARG A 19 -7.92 -20.71 -19.49
N HIS A 20 -7.94 -21.92 -18.94
CA HIS A 20 -8.53 -23.09 -19.62
C HIS A 20 -10.03 -22.91 -19.86
N HIS A 21 -10.73 -22.22 -18.96
CA HIS A 21 -12.18 -22.00 -19.06
C HIS A 21 -12.55 -20.67 -19.75
N SER A 22 -11.58 -19.91 -20.25
CA SER A 22 -11.81 -18.58 -20.85
C SER A 22 -12.49 -18.61 -22.22
N MET A 23 -12.61 -19.79 -22.86
CA MET A 23 -13.26 -19.92 -24.17
C MET A 23 -14.73 -19.49 -24.15
N ALA A 24 -15.42 -19.59 -23.00
CA ALA A 24 -16.79 -19.14 -22.84
C ALA A 24 -16.94 -17.59 -22.93
N SER A 25 -15.84 -16.85 -22.88
CA SER A 25 -15.80 -15.40 -22.93
C SER A 25 -15.51 -14.85 -24.34
N ILE A 26 -15.29 -15.71 -25.33
CA ILE A 26 -14.99 -15.30 -26.71
C ILE A 26 -16.19 -14.52 -27.29
N GLY A 27 -15.91 -13.37 -27.91
CA GLY A 27 -16.93 -12.51 -28.52
C GLY A 27 -17.60 -11.51 -27.56
N HIS A 28 -17.25 -11.54 -26.27
CA HIS A 28 -17.67 -10.50 -25.33
C HIS A 28 -16.69 -9.31 -25.34
N HIS A 29 -17.22 -8.08 -25.24
CA HIS A 29 -16.45 -6.82 -25.32
C HIS A 29 -16.29 -6.11 -23.96
N LEU A 30 -16.91 -6.64 -22.91
CA LEU A 30 -16.86 -6.12 -21.54
C LEU A 30 -16.67 -7.28 -20.58
N GLY A 31 -15.77 -7.11 -19.61
CA GLY A 31 -15.49 -8.13 -18.61
C GLY A 31 -14.87 -7.53 -17.35
N ILE A 32 -15.10 -8.20 -16.23
CA ILE A 32 -14.49 -7.89 -14.94
C ILE A 32 -13.76 -9.14 -14.43
N ALA A 33 -12.63 -8.93 -13.76
CA ALA A 33 -11.81 -9.99 -13.17
C ALA A 33 -11.26 -9.53 -11.82
N HIS A 34 -10.89 -10.48 -10.97
CA HIS A 34 -10.42 -10.16 -9.62
C HIS A 34 -9.56 -11.29 -9.04
N THR A 35 -8.41 -10.94 -8.48
CA THR A 35 -7.60 -11.82 -7.62
C THR A 35 -7.92 -11.50 -6.17
N ARG A 36 -8.38 -12.50 -5.41
CA ARG A 36 -8.92 -12.28 -4.06
C ARG A 36 -7.93 -12.68 -2.96
N TRP A 37 -7.57 -11.72 -2.13
CA TRP A 37 -7.07 -11.99 -0.78
C TRP A 37 -8.26 -12.10 0.18
N ALA A 38 -8.47 -13.27 0.79
CA ALA A 38 -9.62 -13.51 1.65
C ALA A 38 -9.49 -12.75 2.99
N THR A 39 -10.32 -11.73 3.20
CA THR A 39 -10.50 -11.03 4.50
C THR A 39 -11.73 -11.54 5.25
N HIS A 40 -12.81 -11.89 4.52
CA HIS A 40 -14.06 -12.43 5.06
C HIS A 40 -14.42 -13.79 4.43
N GLY A 41 -14.63 -14.82 5.23
CA GLY A 41 -14.97 -16.16 4.72
C GLY A 41 -13.79 -16.91 4.09
N GLY A 42 -13.87 -18.24 4.10
CA GLY A 42 -12.78 -19.12 3.65
C GLY A 42 -12.41 -18.98 2.18
N LYS A 43 -11.25 -19.55 1.82
CA LYS A 43 -10.75 -19.62 0.43
C LYS A 43 -11.50 -20.71 -0.35
N THR A 44 -12.67 -20.37 -0.89
CA THR A 44 -13.55 -21.29 -1.64
C THR A 44 -14.04 -20.65 -2.93
N ASP A 45 -14.41 -21.48 -3.92
CA ASP A 45 -15.00 -21.04 -5.19
C ASP A 45 -16.25 -20.16 -4.96
N ILE A 46 -17.03 -20.48 -3.93
CA ILE A 46 -18.23 -19.71 -3.57
C ILE A 46 -17.87 -18.27 -3.17
N ASN A 47 -16.78 -18.09 -2.41
CA ASN A 47 -16.36 -16.80 -1.87
C ASN A 47 -15.52 -15.94 -2.83
N VAL A 48 -14.94 -16.52 -3.89
CA VAL A 48 -14.21 -15.73 -4.90
C VAL A 48 -15.16 -14.88 -5.74
N HIS A 49 -14.62 -13.78 -6.25
CA HIS A 49 -15.33 -12.83 -7.12
C HIS A 49 -15.35 -13.36 -8.57
N PRO A 50 -16.28 -12.90 -9.43
CA PRO A 50 -17.35 -11.93 -9.15
C PRO A 50 -18.50 -12.51 -8.32
N HIS A 51 -19.22 -11.62 -7.62
CA HIS A 51 -20.48 -11.93 -6.94
C HIS A 51 -21.67 -11.37 -7.71
N THR A 52 -22.82 -12.04 -7.61
CA THR A 52 -24.04 -11.65 -8.34
C THR A 52 -25.17 -11.23 -7.43
N ASP A 53 -26.09 -10.44 -7.99
CA ASP A 53 -27.36 -10.09 -7.34
C ASP A 53 -28.32 -11.30 -7.24
N SER A 54 -29.58 -11.06 -6.87
CA SER A 54 -30.54 -12.17 -6.67
C SER A 54 -31.07 -12.77 -7.96
N SER A 55 -31.18 -11.96 -9.02
CA SER A 55 -31.59 -12.44 -10.35
C SER A 55 -30.43 -13.10 -11.10
N GLY A 56 -29.19 -12.76 -10.76
CA GLY A 56 -28.01 -13.18 -11.51
C GLY A 56 -27.75 -12.32 -12.75
N ASN A 57 -28.47 -11.20 -12.92
CA ASN A 57 -28.30 -10.30 -14.05
C ASN A 57 -27.15 -9.32 -13.84
N LEU A 58 -26.79 -9.03 -12.58
CA LEU A 58 -25.74 -8.10 -12.20
C LEU A 58 -24.58 -8.85 -11.53
N ALA A 59 -23.35 -8.48 -11.89
CA ALA A 59 -22.13 -9.03 -11.31
C ALA A 59 -21.17 -7.92 -10.90
N ILE A 60 -20.47 -8.12 -9.78
CA ILE A 60 -19.51 -7.16 -9.24
C ILE A 60 -18.17 -7.80 -8.88
N VAL A 61 -17.11 -6.99 -8.96
CA VAL A 61 -15.83 -7.23 -8.30
C VAL A 61 -15.52 -6.05 -7.37
N HIS A 62 -14.94 -6.33 -6.22
CA HIS A 62 -14.78 -5.37 -5.13
C HIS A 62 -13.41 -5.53 -4.48
N ASN A 63 -12.61 -4.48 -4.45
CA ASN A 63 -11.42 -4.40 -3.60
C ASN A 63 -11.73 -3.44 -2.45
N GLY A 64 -11.72 -3.93 -1.21
CA GLY A 64 -12.10 -3.13 -0.06
C GLY A 64 -12.73 -3.97 1.04
N THR A 65 -13.36 -3.31 2.00
CA THR A 65 -14.06 -3.98 3.10
C THR A 65 -15.27 -3.17 3.53
N LEU A 66 -16.42 -3.84 3.64
CA LEU A 66 -17.68 -3.26 4.10
C LEU A 66 -17.91 -3.57 5.58
N PHE A 67 -17.77 -2.56 6.44
CA PHE A 67 -17.81 -2.70 7.90
C PHE A 67 -19.21 -2.97 8.45
N ASN A 68 -20.26 -2.46 7.81
CA ASN A 68 -21.65 -2.71 8.19
C ASN A 68 -22.32 -3.85 7.39
N ALA A 69 -21.53 -4.76 6.80
CA ALA A 69 -22.04 -5.85 5.97
C ALA A 69 -23.03 -6.76 6.71
N ASN A 70 -22.80 -7.03 8.00
CA ASN A 70 -23.68 -7.89 8.79
C ASN A 70 -25.08 -7.28 9.02
N GLU A 71 -25.15 -5.97 9.22
CA GLU A 71 -26.41 -5.25 9.38
C GLU A 71 -27.22 -5.29 8.09
N LEU A 72 -26.58 -4.88 6.98
CA LEU A 72 -27.18 -4.87 5.65
C LEU A 72 -27.58 -6.28 5.18
N ARG A 73 -26.81 -7.31 5.53
CA ARG A 73 -27.14 -8.71 5.24
C ARG A 73 -28.46 -9.11 5.89
N ARG A 74 -28.63 -8.86 7.20
CA ARG A 74 -29.86 -9.22 7.92
C ARG A 74 -31.08 -8.54 7.32
N GLU A 75 -30.98 -7.24 7.01
CA GLU A 75 -32.07 -6.52 6.38
C GLU A 75 -32.45 -7.11 5.02
N LEU A 76 -31.46 -7.46 4.18
CA LEU A 76 -31.72 -8.09 2.90
C LEU A 76 -32.32 -9.50 3.06
N GLU A 77 -31.91 -10.26 4.08
CA GLU A 77 -32.52 -11.55 4.43
C GLU A 77 -33.99 -11.39 4.85
N ASP A 78 -34.31 -10.38 5.66
CA ASP A 78 -35.69 -10.04 6.06
C ASP A 78 -36.55 -9.62 4.85
N LEU A 79 -35.93 -9.00 3.83
CA LEU A 79 -36.54 -8.69 2.54
C LEU A 79 -36.62 -9.89 1.58
N GLY A 80 -36.17 -11.08 2.01
CA GLY A 80 -36.28 -12.34 1.29
C GLY A 80 -35.09 -12.71 0.40
N HIS A 81 -33.99 -11.95 0.44
CA HIS A 81 -32.78 -12.28 -0.31
C HIS A 81 -32.03 -13.46 0.32
N LYS A 82 -31.52 -14.35 -0.53
CA LYS A 82 -30.68 -15.50 -0.11
C LYS A 82 -29.21 -15.24 -0.42
N PHE A 83 -28.36 -15.46 0.57
CA PHE A 83 -26.91 -15.39 0.45
C PHE A 83 -26.31 -16.78 0.23
N LYS A 84 -25.33 -16.87 -0.67
CA LYS A 84 -24.59 -18.11 -0.96
C LYS A 84 -23.20 -18.12 -0.34
N SER A 85 -22.62 -16.93 -0.12
CA SER A 85 -21.26 -16.73 0.34
C SER A 85 -21.22 -16.10 1.73
N GLN A 86 -20.03 -16.08 2.31
CA GLN A 86 -19.74 -15.42 3.59
C GLN A 86 -19.12 -14.03 3.38
N THR A 87 -19.06 -13.56 2.13
CA THR A 87 -18.37 -12.31 1.81
C THR A 87 -19.28 -11.11 2.01
N ASP A 88 -18.66 -10.02 2.37
CA ASP A 88 -19.22 -8.68 2.42
C ASP A 88 -19.54 -8.16 1.01
N THR A 89 -18.75 -8.52 0.01
CA THR A 89 -19.00 -8.21 -1.40
C THR A 89 -20.37 -8.71 -1.88
N GLU A 90 -20.80 -9.92 -1.52
CA GLU A 90 -22.14 -10.40 -1.93
C GLU A 90 -23.26 -9.49 -1.38
N VAL A 91 -23.08 -8.89 -0.20
CA VAL A 91 -24.02 -7.92 0.38
C VAL A 91 -24.17 -6.71 -0.53
N ILE A 92 -23.05 -6.18 -1.05
CA ILE A 92 -23.05 -5.07 -2.02
C ILE A 92 -23.83 -5.48 -3.28
N ALA A 93 -23.55 -6.66 -3.85
CA ALA A 93 -24.21 -7.12 -5.08
C ALA A 93 -25.74 -7.24 -4.90
N LYS A 94 -26.17 -7.83 -3.78
CA LYS A 94 -27.59 -7.99 -3.45
C LYS A 94 -28.27 -6.65 -3.19
N LEU A 95 -27.60 -5.72 -2.49
CA LEU A 95 -28.14 -4.39 -2.19
C LEU A 95 -28.34 -3.56 -3.46
N ILE A 96 -27.38 -3.59 -4.40
CA ILE A 96 -27.51 -2.92 -5.70
C ILE A 96 -28.68 -3.51 -6.48
N GLY A 97 -28.74 -4.84 -6.61
CA GLY A 97 -29.86 -5.51 -7.30
C GLY A 97 -31.22 -5.20 -6.68
N HIS A 98 -31.30 -5.19 -5.34
CA HIS A 98 -32.53 -4.83 -4.62
C HIS A 98 -33.01 -3.41 -4.96
N HIS A 99 -32.13 -2.41 -4.90
CA HIS A 99 -32.50 -1.04 -5.25
C HIS A 99 -32.84 -0.88 -6.73
N ARG A 100 -32.12 -1.56 -7.62
CA ARG A 100 -32.42 -1.56 -9.06
C ARG A 100 -33.82 -2.08 -9.33
N ASP A 101 -34.14 -3.28 -8.83
CA ASP A 101 -35.38 -3.97 -9.17
C ASP A 101 -36.60 -3.35 -8.48
N SER A 102 -36.47 -2.96 -7.20
CA SER A 102 -37.59 -2.38 -6.44
C SER A 102 -38.00 -0.98 -6.91
N GLN A 103 -37.10 -0.24 -7.55
CA GLN A 103 -37.31 1.16 -7.91
C GLN A 103 -37.10 1.46 -9.40
N GLN A 104 -36.80 0.43 -10.20
CA GLN A 104 -36.56 0.55 -11.64
C GLN A 104 -35.46 1.58 -11.98
N LEU A 105 -34.40 1.60 -11.16
CA LEU A 105 -33.27 2.51 -11.31
C LEU A 105 -32.27 2.00 -12.35
N SER A 106 -31.51 2.90 -12.97
CA SER A 106 -30.32 2.52 -13.73
C SER A 106 -29.28 1.84 -12.81
N VAL A 107 -28.34 1.10 -13.40
CA VAL A 107 -27.26 0.43 -12.65
C VAL A 107 -26.45 1.44 -11.83
N LYS A 108 -26.18 2.62 -12.40
CA LYS A 108 -25.48 3.72 -11.72
C LYS A 108 -26.26 4.23 -10.52
N GLU A 109 -27.52 4.57 -10.68
CA GLU A 109 -28.37 5.11 -9.61
C GLU A 109 -28.57 4.10 -8.47
N ALA A 110 -28.77 2.82 -8.82
CA ALA A 110 -28.83 1.73 -7.84
C ALA A 110 -27.52 1.57 -7.07
N THR A 111 -26.38 1.69 -7.77
CA THR A 111 -25.04 1.65 -7.16
C THR A 111 -24.83 2.82 -6.21
N GLU A 112 -25.15 4.05 -6.62
CA GLU A 112 -25.09 5.23 -5.76
C GLU A 112 -25.96 5.08 -4.51
N LYS A 113 -27.17 4.55 -4.66
CA LYS A 113 -28.10 4.35 -3.55
C LYS A 113 -27.61 3.29 -2.58
N ALA A 114 -27.07 2.18 -3.08
CA ALA A 114 -26.49 1.14 -2.26
C ALA A 114 -25.26 1.67 -1.49
N LEU A 115 -24.33 2.33 -2.18
CA LEU A 115 -23.08 2.81 -1.57
C LEU A 115 -23.29 3.91 -0.54
N ARG A 116 -24.36 4.72 -0.63
CA ARG A 116 -24.74 5.67 0.44
C ARG A 116 -25.07 4.99 1.77
N ARG A 117 -25.43 3.70 1.74
CA ARG A 117 -25.71 2.90 2.95
C ARG A 117 -24.50 2.10 3.42
N CYS A 118 -23.47 1.99 2.58
CA CYS A 118 -22.26 1.24 2.88
C CYS A 118 -21.32 2.09 3.74
N VAL A 119 -20.78 1.48 4.80
CA VAL A 119 -19.70 2.03 5.60
C VAL A 119 -18.48 1.18 5.38
N GLY A 120 -17.45 1.70 4.73
CA GLY A 120 -16.30 0.90 4.31
C GLY A 120 -15.44 1.55 3.25
N THR A 121 -14.53 0.76 2.70
CA THR A 121 -13.74 1.12 1.51
C THR A 121 -14.14 0.25 0.33
N TRP A 122 -14.04 0.78 -0.89
CA TRP A 122 -14.32 0.05 -2.11
C TRP A 122 -13.61 0.64 -3.33
N GLY A 123 -13.02 -0.23 -4.14
CA GLY A 123 -12.82 -0.09 -5.58
C GLY A 123 -13.72 -1.13 -6.24
N LEU A 124 -14.79 -0.66 -6.87
CA LEU A 124 -15.92 -1.49 -7.27
C LEU A 124 -16.15 -1.36 -8.78
N CYS A 125 -16.26 -2.49 -9.47
CA CYS A 125 -16.76 -2.55 -10.84
C CYS A 125 -18.06 -3.36 -10.87
N VAL A 126 -19.07 -2.85 -11.56
CA VAL A 126 -20.41 -3.44 -11.67
C VAL A 126 -20.79 -3.56 -13.14
N MET A 127 -21.17 -4.76 -13.57
CA MET A 127 -21.72 -5.03 -14.89
C MET A 127 -23.13 -5.60 -14.78
N CYS A 128 -23.97 -5.32 -15.78
CA CYS A 128 -25.34 -5.82 -15.85
C CYS A 128 -25.65 -6.36 -17.23
N SER A 129 -26.37 -7.49 -17.30
CA SER A 129 -26.78 -8.11 -18.56
C SER A 129 -27.80 -7.26 -19.33
N ASP A 130 -28.57 -6.43 -18.64
CA ASP A 130 -29.56 -5.51 -19.24
C ASP A 130 -28.89 -4.24 -19.82
N SER A 131 -27.63 -3.99 -19.47
CA SER A 131 -26.84 -2.85 -19.97
C SER A 131 -25.43 -3.32 -20.36
N PRO A 132 -25.31 -4.18 -21.40
CA PRO A 132 -24.08 -4.93 -21.70
C PRO A 132 -22.91 -4.06 -22.20
N HIS A 133 -23.15 -2.77 -22.42
CA HIS A 133 -22.16 -1.79 -22.88
C HIS A 133 -21.69 -0.83 -21.78
N GLU A 134 -22.20 -0.97 -20.56
CA GLU A 134 -21.91 -0.08 -19.43
C GLU A 134 -21.14 -0.82 -18.34
N LEU A 135 -20.06 -0.19 -17.87
CA LEU A 135 -19.35 -0.58 -16.67
C LEU A 135 -19.46 0.54 -15.65
N VAL A 136 -20.19 0.29 -14.56
CA VAL A 136 -20.25 1.25 -13.44
C VAL A 136 -19.03 1.01 -12.56
N VAL A 137 -18.32 2.09 -12.25
CA VAL A 137 -17.10 2.07 -11.43
C VAL A 137 -17.27 3.01 -10.24
N ALA A 138 -16.89 2.58 -9.04
CA ALA A 138 -16.95 3.40 -7.83
C ALA A 138 -15.68 3.27 -6.97
N SER A 139 -15.17 4.39 -6.46
CA SER A 139 -13.95 4.45 -5.65
C SER A 139 -14.20 5.17 -4.31
N ASN A 140 -13.77 4.58 -3.20
CA ASN A 140 -13.78 5.20 -1.87
C ASN A 140 -12.75 4.51 -0.96
N GLY A 141 -11.61 5.16 -0.70
CA GLY A 141 -10.59 4.62 0.20
C GLY A 141 -9.90 3.35 -0.30
N SER A 142 -10.10 2.96 -1.55
CA SER A 142 -9.36 1.91 -2.24
C SER A 142 -9.02 2.41 -3.64
N PRO A 143 -7.74 2.38 -4.06
CA PRO A 143 -7.33 2.96 -5.33
C PRO A 143 -8.07 2.37 -6.51
N MET A 144 -8.48 3.25 -7.43
CA MET A 144 -8.97 2.85 -8.74
C MET A 144 -8.50 3.81 -9.82
N VAL A 145 -7.95 3.23 -10.88
CA VAL A 145 -7.40 3.93 -12.04
C VAL A 145 -8.03 3.41 -13.33
N ILE A 146 -8.26 4.32 -14.26
CA ILE A 146 -8.85 4.05 -15.57
C ILE A 146 -7.79 4.28 -16.63
N GLY A 147 -7.29 3.22 -17.25
CA GLY A 147 -6.35 3.27 -18.35
C GLY A 147 -7.06 3.50 -19.69
N VAL A 148 -6.52 4.40 -20.52
CA VAL A 148 -7.07 4.75 -21.83
C VAL A 148 -6.06 4.42 -22.92
N ALA A 149 -6.32 3.43 -23.77
CA ALA A 149 -5.46 3.10 -24.89
C ALA A 149 -5.83 3.88 -26.16
N ASP A 150 -4.84 4.15 -26.99
CA ASP A 150 -5.02 4.89 -28.25
C ASP A 150 -5.87 4.13 -29.27
N ASP A 151 -6.02 2.81 -29.11
CA ASP A 151 -6.87 1.95 -29.94
C ASP A 151 -8.33 1.85 -29.45
N GLY A 152 -8.73 2.71 -28.50
CA GLY A 152 -10.09 2.81 -27.99
C GLY A 152 -10.41 1.85 -26.84
N ARG A 153 -9.49 0.96 -26.45
CA ARG A 153 -9.70 0.09 -25.28
C ARG A 153 -9.58 0.89 -23.98
N THR A 154 -10.47 0.58 -23.04
CA THR A 154 -10.45 1.15 -21.69
C THR A 154 -10.21 0.04 -20.67
N PHE A 155 -9.35 0.32 -19.70
CA PHE A 155 -8.99 -0.61 -18.62
C PHE A 155 -9.35 0.01 -17.28
N VAL A 156 -9.80 -0.80 -16.33
CA VAL A 156 -10.04 -0.36 -14.95
C VAL A 156 -9.30 -1.29 -14.02
N ALA A 157 -8.48 -0.74 -13.13
CA ALA A 157 -7.66 -1.53 -12.21
C ALA A 157 -7.42 -0.77 -10.90
N SER A 158 -6.91 -1.46 -9.89
CA SER A 158 -6.44 -0.86 -8.65
C SER A 158 -5.09 -0.15 -8.80
N GLU A 159 -4.32 -0.49 -9.84
CA GLU A 159 -3.00 0.08 -10.11
C GLU A 159 -2.70 0.13 -11.61
N THR A 160 -1.81 1.04 -12.02
CA THR A 160 -1.46 1.25 -13.44
C THR A 160 -0.71 0.08 -14.07
N SER A 161 -0.04 -0.73 -13.24
CA SER A 161 0.77 -1.86 -13.71
C SER A 161 -0.09 -2.94 -14.42
N ALA A 162 -1.38 -3.03 -14.08
CA ALA A 162 -2.31 -3.99 -14.67
C ALA A 162 -2.56 -3.78 -16.17
N PHE A 163 -2.33 -2.57 -16.69
CA PHE A 163 -2.54 -2.23 -18.09
C PHE A 163 -1.35 -1.50 -18.74
N SER A 164 -0.19 -1.49 -18.08
CA SER A 164 1.00 -0.75 -18.54
C SER A 164 1.49 -1.19 -19.93
N HIS A 165 1.29 -2.45 -20.30
CA HIS A 165 1.57 -2.99 -21.64
C HIS A 165 0.63 -2.47 -22.73
N PHE A 166 -0.54 -1.96 -22.37
CA PHE A 166 -1.54 -1.46 -23.32
C PHE A 166 -1.57 0.05 -23.40
N THR A 167 -1.37 0.73 -22.27
CA THR A 167 -1.35 2.19 -22.23
C THR A 167 -0.62 2.73 -21.00
N LYS A 168 -0.06 3.94 -21.16
CA LYS A 168 0.47 4.75 -20.07
C LYS A 168 -0.48 5.87 -19.66
N ASN A 169 -1.51 6.14 -20.45
CA ASN A 169 -2.48 7.20 -20.17
C ASN A 169 -3.51 6.65 -19.20
N PHE A 170 -3.72 7.34 -18.07
CA PHE A 170 -4.68 6.92 -17.07
C PHE A 170 -5.36 8.09 -16.37
N ILE A 171 -6.50 7.83 -15.76
CA ILE A 171 -7.24 8.75 -14.90
C ILE A 171 -7.38 8.10 -13.52
N SER A 172 -6.94 8.78 -12.46
CA SER A 172 -7.22 8.37 -11.08
C SER A 172 -8.62 8.78 -10.67
N MET A 173 -9.41 7.85 -10.13
CA MET A 173 -10.67 8.19 -9.50
C MET A 173 -10.45 8.85 -8.14
N LYS A 174 -11.32 9.78 -7.79
CA LYS A 174 -11.35 10.42 -6.47
C LYS A 174 -12.17 9.55 -5.50
N ASP A 175 -11.91 9.71 -4.21
CA ASP A 175 -12.75 9.10 -3.19
C ASP A 175 -14.18 9.65 -3.26
N GLY A 176 -15.15 8.74 -3.12
CA GLY A 176 -16.57 9.00 -3.31
C GLY A 176 -17.02 9.11 -4.78
N GLU A 177 -16.11 9.01 -5.75
CA GLU A 177 -16.45 9.12 -7.17
C GLU A 177 -17.13 7.85 -7.69
N ILE A 178 -18.24 8.04 -8.41
CA ILE A 178 -18.97 6.99 -9.12
C ILE A 178 -19.11 7.42 -10.58
N GLY A 179 -18.67 6.57 -11.50
CA GLY A 179 -18.68 6.82 -12.93
C GLY A 179 -19.25 5.66 -13.73
N VAL A 180 -19.53 5.93 -15.00
CA VAL A 180 -19.92 4.92 -15.99
C VAL A 180 -18.93 5.02 -17.13
N ILE A 181 -18.40 3.86 -17.51
CA ILE A 181 -17.53 3.70 -18.67
C ILE A 181 -18.34 2.95 -19.72
N HIS A 182 -18.44 3.53 -20.90
CA HIS A 182 -19.14 2.89 -22.01
C HIS A 182 -18.14 2.20 -22.94
N ALA A 183 -18.56 1.07 -23.50
CA ALA A 183 -17.77 0.33 -24.49
C ALA A 183 -17.48 1.13 -25.78
N ASP A 184 -18.24 2.20 -26.05
CA ASP A 184 -18.04 3.11 -27.19
C ASP A 184 -17.01 4.22 -26.93
N GLY A 185 -16.31 4.18 -25.78
CA GLY A 185 -15.26 5.13 -25.44
C GLY A 185 -15.78 6.43 -24.81
N ARG A 186 -17.08 6.56 -24.51
CA ARG A 186 -17.55 7.62 -23.61
C ARG A 186 -17.01 7.35 -22.21
N MET A 187 -16.10 8.22 -21.79
CA MET A 187 -15.39 8.10 -20.53
C MET A 187 -15.68 9.30 -19.62
N LEU A 188 -15.27 9.13 -18.37
CA LEU A 188 -15.11 10.23 -17.42
C LEU A 188 -14.19 11.31 -17.98
N ASP A 189 -14.37 12.52 -17.46
CA ASP A 189 -13.65 13.74 -17.84
C ASP A 189 -12.15 13.52 -18.12
N LEU A 190 -11.81 13.55 -19.42
CA LEU A 190 -10.46 13.35 -19.95
C LEU A 190 -9.48 14.46 -19.58
N SER A 191 -9.96 15.61 -19.07
CA SER A 191 -9.08 16.70 -18.63
C SER A 191 -8.16 16.29 -17.46
N ARG A 192 -8.51 15.21 -16.75
CA ARG A 192 -7.74 14.65 -15.62
C ARG A 192 -6.70 13.60 -16.04
N MET A 193 -6.48 13.41 -17.34
CA MET A 193 -5.57 12.39 -17.85
C MET A 193 -4.14 12.65 -17.38
N GLN A 194 -3.53 11.60 -16.87
CA GLN A 194 -2.16 11.54 -16.39
C GLN A 194 -1.37 10.51 -17.20
N LYS A 195 -0.05 10.60 -17.15
CA LYS A 195 0.85 9.62 -17.77
C LYS A 195 1.59 8.87 -16.69
N ALA A 196 1.48 7.54 -16.69
CA ALA A 196 2.23 6.69 -15.79
C ALA A 196 3.73 6.90 -16.03
N PRO A 197 4.58 6.88 -14.97
CA PRO A 197 6.02 6.88 -15.13
C PRO A 197 6.46 5.82 -16.12
N ALA A 198 7.54 6.06 -16.86
CA ALA A 198 8.15 5.01 -17.65
C ALA A 198 8.70 3.96 -16.68
N GLU A 199 7.93 2.91 -16.43
CA GLU A 199 8.48 1.69 -15.85
C GLU A 199 9.40 1.07 -16.90
N GLU A 200 10.62 0.73 -16.51
CA GLU A 200 11.40 -0.25 -17.26
C GLU A 200 10.50 -1.50 -17.42
N GLU A 201 10.54 -2.17 -18.57
CA GLU A 201 9.83 -3.43 -18.79
C GLU A 201 10.40 -4.50 -17.83
N GLU A 202 10.00 -4.42 -16.57
CA GLU A 202 10.44 -5.33 -15.53
C GLU A 202 9.69 -6.63 -15.78
N LYS A 203 10.39 -7.63 -16.33
CA LYS A 203 9.82 -8.96 -16.54
C LYS A 203 9.19 -9.41 -15.22
N MET A 204 7.89 -9.69 -15.24
CA MET A 204 7.13 -10.12 -14.07
C MET A 204 7.47 -11.59 -13.73
N THR A 205 8.73 -11.84 -13.37
CA THR A 205 9.27 -13.15 -13.02
C THR A 205 10.31 -13.03 -11.90
N PRO A 206 10.32 -13.97 -10.94
CA PRO A 206 11.36 -14.05 -9.94
C PRO A 206 12.69 -14.59 -10.51
N GLU A 207 12.74 -15.01 -11.78
CA GLU A 207 13.96 -15.54 -12.40
C GLU A 207 15.16 -14.59 -12.24
N PRO A 208 16.37 -15.12 -11.97
CA PRO A 208 16.74 -16.55 -11.92
C PRO A 208 16.46 -17.24 -10.57
N PHE A 209 15.73 -16.60 -9.65
CA PHE A 209 15.39 -17.17 -8.34
C PHE A 209 14.06 -17.93 -8.39
N PRO A 210 13.89 -18.95 -7.53
CA PRO A 210 12.64 -19.72 -7.48
C PRO A 210 11.46 -18.95 -6.87
N HIS A 211 11.73 -17.92 -6.05
CA HIS A 211 10.70 -17.16 -5.33
C HIS A 211 11.07 -15.67 -5.26
N TRP A 212 10.05 -14.81 -5.27
CA TRP A 212 10.19 -13.35 -5.13
C TRP A 212 10.92 -12.97 -3.84
N THR A 213 10.60 -13.60 -2.70
CA THR A 213 11.27 -13.33 -1.42
C THR A 213 12.78 -13.50 -1.50
N ILE A 214 13.27 -14.51 -2.24
CA ILE A 214 14.71 -14.72 -2.39
C ILE A 214 15.31 -13.66 -3.31
N LYS A 215 14.68 -13.40 -4.46
CA LYS A 215 15.10 -12.33 -5.38
C LYS A 215 15.23 -10.99 -4.64
N GLU A 216 14.20 -10.61 -3.90
CA GLU A 216 14.12 -9.32 -3.23
C GLU A 216 15.08 -9.22 -2.04
N CYS A 217 15.33 -10.31 -1.31
CA CYS A 217 16.42 -10.39 -0.32
C CYS A 217 17.80 -10.16 -0.96
N MET A 218 18.03 -10.71 -2.15
CA MET A 218 19.31 -10.58 -2.88
C MET A 218 19.46 -9.22 -3.58
N GLU A 219 18.36 -8.53 -3.88
CA GLU A 219 18.33 -7.17 -4.45
C GLU A 219 18.60 -6.06 -3.41
N GLN A 220 18.58 -6.39 -2.10
CA GLN A 220 18.75 -5.40 -1.02
C GLN A 220 19.98 -4.48 -1.19
N PRO A 221 21.19 -4.94 -1.60
CA PRO A 221 22.32 -4.04 -1.82
C PRO A 221 22.00 -2.91 -2.80
N GLU A 222 21.36 -3.24 -3.92
CA GLU A 222 20.99 -2.28 -4.95
C GLU A 222 19.81 -1.40 -4.52
N ALA A 223 18.81 -1.99 -3.86
CA ALA A 223 17.67 -1.27 -3.31
C ALA A 223 18.11 -0.22 -2.27
N ILE A 224 19.08 -0.54 -1.41
CA ILE A 224 19.67 0.40 -0.45
C ILE A 224 20.46 1.49 -1.19
N ALA A 225 21.22 1.16 -2.23
CA ALA A 225 21.91 2.15 -3.05
C ALA A 225 20.94 3.16 -3.70
N ARG A 226 19.79 2.68 -4.21
CA ARG A 226 18.69 3.52 -4.70
C ARG A 226 18.06 4.37 -3.59
N ALA A 227 17.89 3.81 -2.39
CA ALA A 227 17.37 4.53 -1.22
C ALA A 227 18.29 5.68 -0.77
N LEU A 228 19.60 5.52 -0.94
CA LEU A 228 20.62 6.56 -0.76
C LEU A 228 20.72 7.53 -1.96
N GLY A 229 19.92 7.30 -3.01
CA GLY A 229 19.94 8.08 -4.25
C GLY A 229 21.25 7.96 -5.02
N PHE A 230 21.98 6.85 -4.87
CA PHE A 230 23.35 6.67 -5.39
C PHE A 230 24.30 7.80 -4.99
N GLY A 231 24.15 8.32 -3.75
CA GLY A 231 24.91 9.46 -3.24
C GLY A 231 24.21 10.81 -3.44
N GLY A 232 23.10 10.86 -4.16
CA GLY A 232 22.32 12.09 -4.37
C GLY A 232 21.57 12.58 -3.13
N ARG A 233 21.33 11.72 -2.13
CA ARG A 233 20.67 12.10 -0.87
C ARG A 233 21.65 12.37 0.28
N MET A 234 22.91 12.02 0.11
CA MET A 234 23.92 12.14 1.15
C MET A 234 25.30 12.34 0.53
N SER A 235 25.91 13.47 0.82
CA SER A 235 27.33 13.76 0.54
C SER A 235 28.16 13.51 1.81
N ALA A 236 29.48 13.71 1.70
CA ALA A 236 30.39 13.64 2.86
C ALA A 236 29.94 14.59 3.99
N ASP A 237 29.47 15.78 3.62
CA ASP A 237 29.21 16.84 4.58
C ASP A 237 27.73 17.02 4.95
N ASN A 238 26.79 16.61 4.08
CA ASN A 238 25.38 16.95 4.25
C ASN A 238 24.41 15.86 3.77
N VAL A 239 23.22 15.83 4.38
CA VAL A 239 22.07 15.06 3.89
C VAL A 239 21.11 16.01 3.16
N GLN A 240 20.62 15.58 2.01
CA GLN A 240 19.70 16.33 1.15
C GLN A 240 18.49 15.46 0.83
N LEU A 241 17.32 15.96 1.20
CA LEU A 241 16.04 15.28 1.00
C LEU A 241 15.07 16.29 0.44
N GLY A 242 14.94 16.33 -0.90
CA GLY A 242 14.22 17.40 -1.59
C GLY A 242 12.78 17.63 -1.11
N GLY A 243 12.08 16.60 -0.61
CA GLY A 243 10.76 16.74 0.01
C GLY A 243 10.78 17.57 1.30
N LEU A 244 11.81 17.39 2.14
CA LEU A 244 12.00 18.10 3.39
C LEU A 244 12.66 19.46 3.15
N ASP A 245 13.64 19.55 2.24
CA ASP A 245 14.36 20.79 1.93
C ASP A 245 13.42 21.89 1.41
N ARG A 246 12.44 21.53 0.57
CA ARG A 246 11.41 22.46 0.08
C ARG A 246 10.51 23.00 1.18
N ASN A 247 10.43 22.31 2.32
CA ASN A 247 9.57 22.64 3.45
C ASN A 247 10.41 22.94 4.71
N PHE A 248 11.67 23.36 4.54
CA PHE A 248 12.63 23.50 5.64
C PHE A 248 12.09 24.32 6.81
N ASP A 249 11.47 25.48 6.56
CA ASP A 249 11.01 26.40 7.60
C ASP A 249 9.92 25.79 8.49
N THR A 250 9.08 24.93 7.93
CA THR A 250 8.05 24.20 8.68
C THR A 250 8.65 22.99 9.38
N VAL A 251 9.36 22.15 8.63
CA VAL A 251 9.85 20.85 9.12
C VAL A 251 10.92 21.02 10.20
N SER A 252 11.80 22.02 10.08
CA SER A 252 12.88 22.26 11.05
C SER A 252 12.39 22.70 12.44
N GLN A 253 11.12 23.11 12.58
CA GLN A 253 10.52 23.48 13.87
C GLN A 253 10.14 22.26 14.71
N ILE A 254 10.06 21.06 14.12
CA ILE A 254 9.64 19.85 14.81
C ILE A 254 10.69 19.46 15.86
N GLN A 255 10.22 19.27 17.09
CA GLN A 255 11.03 18.87 18.24
C GLN A 255 10.58 17.53 18.82
N HIS A 256 9.34 17.12 18.56
CA HIS A 256 8.74 15.89 19.05
C HIS A 256 8.28 15.06 17.86
N MET A 257 8.84 13.85 17.71
CA MET A 257 8.60 12.99 16.55
C MET A 257 7.88 11.70 16.93
N THR A 258 6.84 11.36 16.20
CA THR A 258 6.20 10.04 16.26
C THR A 258 6.42 9.31 14.96
N LEU A 259 6.92 8.07 15.03
CA LEU A 259 7.02 7.18 13.89
C LEU A 259 5.88 6.16 13.98
N ALA A 260 4.90 6.28 13.10
CA ALA A 260 3.76 5.37 13.05
C ALA A 260 4.00 4.31 11.98
N GLY A 261 3.78 3.04 12.31
CA GLY A 261 3.89 1.91 11.39
C GLY A 261 3.03 0.73 11.84
N CYS A 262 2.92 -0.30 10.99
CA CYS A 262 2.33 -1.60 11.35
C CYS A 262 3.25 -2.73 10.84
N GLY A 263 3.30 -3.86 11.57
CA GLY A 263 4.13 -5.02 11.19
C GLY A 263 5.60 -4.65 10.93
N SER A 264 6.15 -5.06 9.78
CA SER A 264 7.54 -4.75 9.42
C SER A 264 7.86 -3.25 9.38
N SER A 265 6.90 -2.41 8.97
CA SER A 265 7.10 -0.95 8.98
C SER A 265 7.20 -0.39 10.40
N LEU A 266 6.50 -0.99 11.37
CA LEU A 266 6.66 -0.64 12.79
C LEU A 266 8.03 -1.06 13.31
N ASN A 267 8.53 -2.24 12.93
CA ASN A 267 9.86 -2.69 13.33
C ASN A 267 10.96 -1.78 12.74
N ALA A 268 10.81 -1.35 11.49
CA ALA A 268 11.71 -0.36 10.87
C ALA A 268 11.67 0.98 11.63
N ALA A 269 10.47 1.44 12.01
CA ALA A 269 10.28 2.63 12.81
C ALA A 269 10.94 2.51 14.21
N LYS A 270 10.79 1.38 14.90
CA LYS A 270 11.45 1.08 16.18
C LYS A 270 12.97 1.09 16.08
N TYR A 271 13.53 0.59 14.98
CA TYR A 271 14.96 0.68 14.73
C TYR A 271 15.39 2.15 14.56
N ALA A 272 14.66 2.90 13.72
CA ALA A 272 14.92 4.31 13.47
C ALA A 272 14.77 5.20 14.72
N GLU A 273 13.81 4.92 15.60
CA GLU A 273 13.63 5.61 16.87
C GLU A 273 14.93 5.61 17.69
N LYS A 274 15.61 4.45 17.78
CA LYS A 274 16.88 4.32 18.49
C LYS A 274 17.99 5.12 17.80
N LEU A 275 18.06 5.10 16.46
CA LEU A 275 19.02 5.89 15.70
C LEU A 275 18.81 7.40 15.93
N MET A 276 17.57 7.87 15.85
CA MET A 276 17.21 9.27 16.04
C MET A 276 17.44 9.74 17.49
N LYS A 277 17.26 8.86 18.49
CA LYS A 277 17.66 9.11 19.89
C LYS A 277 19.18 9.26 20.00
N GLN A 278 19.95 8.34 19.43
CA GLN A 278 21.42 8.39 19.46
C GLN A 278 21.97 9.66 18.78
N LEU A 279 21.38 10.06 17.66
CA LEU A 279 21.75 11.29 16.94
C LEU A 279 21.32 12.57 17.66
N GLY A 280 20.41 12.48 18.65
CA GLY A 280 19.80 13.65 19.26
C GLY A 280 19.04 14.51 18.24
N SER A 281 18.39 13.87 17.28
CA SER A 281 17.65 14.56 16.19
C SER A 281 16.44 15.33 16.71
N PHE A 282 15.84 14.87 17.82
CA PHE A 282 14.63 15.44 18.42
C PHE A 282 14.80 15.65 19.94
N LYS A 283 13.88 16.37 20.58
CA LYS A 283 13.73 16.38 22.06
C LYS A 283 13.10 15.08 22.53
N SER A 284 12.11 14.57 21.81
CA SER A 284 11.56 13.23 22.01
C SER A 284 11.26 12.56 20.67
N VAL A 285 11.45 11.24 20.64
CA VAL A 285 11.01 10.40 19.53
C VAL A 285 10.42 9.11 20.09
N MET A 286 9.31 8.67 19.53
CA MET A 286 8.62 7.44 19.91
C MET A 286 8.02 6.75 18.69
N THR A 287 7.67 5.49 18.87
CA THR A 287 7.01 4.67 17.86
C THR A 287 5.66 4.20 18.35
N VAL A 288 4.70 4.14 17.42
CA VAL A 288 3.33 3.69 17.71
C VAL A 288 2.87 2.73 16.63
N ASP A 289 2.12 1.70 17.04
CA ASP A 289 1.39 0.88 16.09
C ASP A 289 0.19 1.68 15.59
N CYS A 290 0.12 1.95 14.28
CA CYS A 290 -0.97 2.75 13.73
C CYS A 290 -2.35 2.11 13.87
N THR A 291 -2.42 0.79 14.10
CA THR A 291 -3.69 0.07 14.32
C THR A 291 -4.31 0.35 15.69
N ASP A 292 -3.48 0.64 16.69
CA ASP A 292 -3.91 0.87 18.09
C ASP A 292 -3.82 2.35 18.51
N ALA A 293 -3.08 3.16 17.75
CA ALA A 293 -2.81 4.56 18.10
C ALA A 293 -4.00 5.49 17.85
N ASP A 294 -4.14 6.48 18.72
CA ASP A 294 -5.06 7.60 18.52
C ASP A 294 -4.36 8.94 18.78
N ILE A 295 -5.08 10.05 18.64
CA ILE A 295 -4.54 11.41 18.79
C ILE A 295 -3.85 11.64 20.14
N LYS A 296 -4.34 11.00 21.20
CA LYS A 296 -3.78 11.08 22.56
C LYS A 296 -2.37 10.50 22.68
N ASP A 297 -1.99 9.63 21.73
CA ASP A 297 -0.69 8.97 21.68
C ASP A 297 0.32 9.78 20.85
N LEU A 298 -0.14 10.84 20.17
CA LEU A 298 0.70 11.79 19.46
C LEU A 298 1.12 12.93 20.39
N PRO A 299 2.31 13.53 20.18
CA PRO A 299 2.78 14.61 21.02
C PRO A 299 1.97 15.87 20.69
N VAL A 300 0.91 16.14 21.44
CA VAL A 300 0.17 17.41 21.34
C VAL A 300 0.83 18.41 22.28
N THR A 301 1.53 19.39 21.72
CA THR A 301 2.18 20.47 22.48
C THR A 301 1.34 21.75 22.38
N SER A 302 1.69 22.77 23.18
CA SER A 302 1.06 24.10 23.08
C SER A 302 1.31 24.79 21.73
N ASN A 303 2.30 24.34 20.96
CA ASN A 303 2.59 24.81 19.61
C ASN A 303 2.64 23.59 18.66
N PRO A 304 1.54 23.25 17.97
CA PRO A 304 1.45 22.06 17.10
C PRO A 304 2.58 21.92 16.08
N LYS A 305 3.23 23.03 15.68
CA LYS A 305 4.38 23.04 14.77
C LYS A 305 5.64 22.36 15.34
N GLU A 306 5.73 22.20 16.66
CA GLU A 306 6.81 21.45 17.31
C GLU A 306 6.60 19.93 17.23
N SER A 307 5.46 19.48 16.71
CA SER A 307 5.06 18.08 16.67
C SER A 307 5.04 17.55 15.23
N GLY A 308 5.61 16.37 15.06
CA GLY A 308 5.69 15.69 13.79
C GLY A 308 5.25 14.24 13.88
N VAL A 309 4.63 13.75 12.81
CA VAL A 309 4.35 12.33 12.57
C VAL A 309 5.00 11.91 11.27
N ILE A 310 5.73 10.79 11.28
CA ILE A 310 6.16 10.09 10.07
C ILE A 310 5.32 8.81 9.95
N ALA A 311 4.45 8.77 8.94
CA ALA A 311 3.77 7.56 8.52
C ALA A 311 4.72 6.67 7.72
N VAL A 312 5.10 5.52 8.27
CA VAL A 312 6.00 4.54 7.66
C VAL A 312 5.15 3.41 7.08
N THR A 313 5.12 3.27 5.75
CA THR A 313 4.30 2.25 5.07
C THR A 313 4.88 1.90 3.71
N GLN A 314 4.87 0.62 3.33
CA GLN A 314 5.34 0.19 2.01
C GLN A 314 4.38 0.65 0.91
N SER A 315 3.10 0.31 1.06
CA SER A 315 2.06 0.49 0.04
C SER A 315 1.52 1.92 0.00
N GLY A 316 1.54 2.62 1.13
CA GLY A 316 0.85 3.91 1.25
C GLY A 316 -0.68 3.82 1.25
N GLU A 317 -1.24 2.62 1.42
CA GLU A 317 -2.69 2.35 1.40
C GLU A 317 -3.21 1.78 2.73
N THR A 318 -2.35 1.66 3.76
CA THR A 318 -2.74 1.12 5.08
C THR A 318 -3.83 1.99 5.71
N LYS A 319 -5.04 1.43 5.88
CA LYS A 319 -6.22 2.18 6.35
C LYS A 319 -6.01 2.85 7.70
N ASP A 320 -5.59 2.10 8.71
CA ASP A 320 -5.46 2.63 10.08
C ASP A 320 -4.41 3.76 10.13
N MET A 321 -3.40 3.69 9.24
CA MET A 321 -2.47 4.79 9.03
C MET A 321 -3.14 6.02 8.43
N VAL A 322 -4.00 5.86 7.42
CA VAL A 322 -4.74 6.98 6.80
C VAL A 322 -5.62 7.67 7.83
N GLU A 323 -6.33 6.90 8.66
CA GLU A 323 -7.18 7.45 9.72
C GLU A 323 -6.35 8.24 10.76
N LEU A 324 -5.24 7.66 11.24
CA LEU A 324 -4.34 8.34 12.18
C LEU A 324 -3.77 9.64 11.58
N VAL A 325 -3.37 9.60 10.31
CA VAL A 325 -2.84 10.78 9.59
C VAL A 325 -3.89 11.87 9.45
N GLN A 326 -5.13 11.52 9.09
CA GLN A 326 -6.21 12.50 8.98
C GLN A 326 -6.49 13.17 10.33
N LYS A 327 -6.53 12.40 11.43
CA LYS A 327 -6.67 12.94 12.79
C LYS A 327 -5.50 13.87 13.15
N ALA A 328 -4.26 13.46 12.90
CA ALA A 328 -3.08 14.27 13.19
C ALA A 328 -3.09 15.60 12.42
N MET A 329 -3.47 15.58 11.14
CA MET A 329 -3.59 16.80 10.32
C MET A 329 -4.72 17.71 10.81
N ALA A 330 -5.81 17.15 11.35
CA ALA A 330 -6.91 17.94 11.93
C ALA A 330 -6.47 18.72 13.20
N GLU A 331 -5.50 18.20 13.94
CA GLU A 331 -4.85 18.88 15.08
C GLU A 331 -3.63 19.74 14.66
N GLU A 332 -3.49 20.05 13.36
CA GLU A 332 -2.40 20.84 12.80
C GLU A 332 -0.98 20.27 13.03
N ILE A 333 -0.87 18.99 13.37
CA ILE A 333 0.42 18.29 13.51
C ILE A 333 1.04 18.13 12.11
N THR A 334 2.34 18.40 11.99
CA THR A 334 3.03 18.23 10.71
C THR A 334 3.19 16.74 10.39
N VAL A 335 2.53 16.28 9.33
CA VAL A 335 2.62 14.87 8.89
C VAL A 335 3.53 14.73 7.69
N MET A 336 4.43 13.75 7.77
CA MET A 336 5.31 13.31 6.69
C MET A 336 5.08 11.82 6.43
N SER A 337 5.51 11.33 5.27
CA SER A 337 5.43 9.89 4.93
C SER A 337 6.74 9.33 4.40
N VAL A 338 7.07 8.12 4.82
CA VAL A 338 8.10 7.27 4.20
C VAL A 338 7.41 6.12 3.49
N VAL A 339 7.38 6.19 2.16
CA VAL A 339 6.57 5.33 1.28
C VAL A 339 7.39 4.71 0.16
N ASN A 340 7.06 3.49 -0.27
CA ASN A 340 7.72 2.91 -1.44
C ASN A 340 6.91 3.11 -2.73
N ALA A 341 5.58 3.02 -2.66
CA ALA A 341 4.69 3.21 -3.80
C ALA A 341 4.54 4.70 -4.18
N VAL A 342 5.00 5.04 -5.37
CA VAL A 342 4.89 6.40 -5.95
C VAL A 342 3.43 6.71 -6.23
N GLY A 343 2.97 7.88 -5.77
CA GLY A 343 1.60 8.33 -6.02
C GLY A 343 0.54 7.58 -5.22
N SER A 344 0.91 6.78 -4.22
CA SER A 344 -0.03 6.14 -3.27
C SER A 344 -0.91 7.17 -2.53
N LEU A 345 -2.03 6.70 -1.95
CA LEU A 345 -2.92 7.54 -1.15
C LEU A 345 -2.16 8.33 -0.10
N MET A 346 -1.28 7.68 0.68
CA MET A 346 -0.49 8.36 1.70
C MET A 346 0.42 9.45 1.13
N ALA A 347 1.10 9.18 0.00
CA ALA A 347 1.96 10.18 -0.65
C ALA A 347 1.16 11.40 -1.14
N ARG A 348 -0.05 11.20 -1.66
CA ARG A 348 -0.94 12.28 -2.11
C ARG A 348 -1.54 13.07 -0.95
N THR A 349 -1.80 12.40 0.18
CA THR A 349 -2.37 13.00 1.39
C THR A 349 -1.36 13.87 2.10
N THR A 350 -0.16 13.36 2.39
CA THR A 350 0.86 14.11 3.17
C THR A 350 1.55 15.18 2.34
N LYS A 351 1.83 14.91 1.04
CA LYS A 351 2.63 15.76 0.14
C LYS A 351 4.01 16.16 0.66
N LEU A 352 4.47 15.49 1.72
CA LEU A 352 5.69 15.78 2.45
C LEU A 352 6.30 14.45 2.93
N GLY A 353 7.60 14.27 2.72
CA GLY A 353 8.31 13.07 3.14
C GLY A 353 9.36 12.59 2.14
N ALA A 354 9.62 11.29 2.13
CA ALA A 354 10.65 10.67 1.30
C ALA A 354 10.22 9.31 0.76
N TYR A 355 10.62 9.01 -0.48
CA TYR A 355 10.39 7.69 -1.07
C TYR A 355 11.51 6.72 -0.71
N CYS A 356 11.16 5.47 -0.38
CA CYS A 356 12.12 4.39 -0.11
C CYS A 356 12.97 4.05 -1.34
N ASN A 357 12.39 4.13 -2.54
CA ASN A 357 13.03 3.70 -3.80
C ASN A 357 13.52 2.24 -3.77
N ALA A 358 12.84 1.36 -3.04
CA ALA A 358 13.20 -0.05 -2.98
C ALA A 358 12.95 -0.78 -4.31
N GLY A 359 12.13 -0.20 -5.19
CA GLY A 359 11.58 -0.86 -6.37
C GLY A 359 10.31 -1.65 -6.00
N ARG A 360 9.67 -2.28 -6.97
CA ARG A 360 8.46 -3.08 -6.74
C ARG A 360 8.77 -4.26 -5.82
N GLU A 361 7.99 -4.43 -4.76
CA GLU A 361 8.08 -5.57 -3.84
C GLU A 361 6.86 -6.47 -4.09
N ASN A 362 7.11 -7.68 -4.58
CA ASN A 362 6.11 -8.68 -4.94
C ASN A 362 6.02 -9.78 -3.89
N ALA A 363 7.06 -9.99 -3.07
CA ALA A 363 6.95 -10.88 -1.93
C ALA A 363 5.93 -10.35 -0.93
N VAL A 364 5.16 -11.26 -0.33
CA VAL A 364 4.20 -10.91 0.72
C VAL A 364 4.91 -10.43 1.98
N SER A 365 5.97 -11.14 2.39
CA SER A 365 6.84 -10.72 3.48
C SER A 365 7.75 -9.59 3.01
N SER A 366 7.76 -8.47 3.75
CA SER A 366 8.63 -7.35 3.43
C SER A 366 10.10 -7.73 3.62
N THR A 367 10.95 -7.32 2.69
CA THR A 367 12.39 -7.63 2.73
C THR A 367 13.18 -6.37 2.44
N LYS A 368 13.32 -6.01 1.16
CA LYS A 368 14.02 -4.80 0.73
C LYS A 368 13.34 -3.54 1.20
N THR A 369 12.02 -3.51 1.32
CA THR A 369 11.36 -2.31 1.84
C THR A 369 11.73 -2.05 3.30
N PHE A 370 11.81 -3.05 4.17
CA PHE A 370 12.25 -2.89 5.55
C PHE A 370 13.64 -2.24 5.62
N ALA A 371 14.62 -2.79 4.89
CA ALA A 371 15.98 -2.25 4.86
C ALA A 371 16.04 -0.81 4.30
N CYS A 372 15.29 -0.53 3.23
CA CYS A 372 15.19 0.80 2.65
C CYS A 372 14.48 1.79 3.59
N GLN A 373 13.45 1.38 4.32
CA GLN A 373 12.77 2.22 5.32
C GLN A 373 13.72 2.62 6.44
N VAL A 374 14.47 1.66 7.02
CA VAL A 374 15.49 1.97 8.03
C VAL A 374 16.54 2.95 7.47
N THR A 375 16.99 2.73 6.23
CA THR A 375 17.96 3.61 5.55
C THR A 375 17.43 5.03 5.39
N VAL A 376 16.21 5.19 4.87
CA VAL A 376 15.60 6.51 4.64
C VAL A 376 15.27 7.21 5.96
N LEU A 377 14.81 6.48 6.97
CA LEU A 377 14.56 7.05 8.30
C LEU A 377 15.86 7.51 8.97
N ALA A 378 16.97 6.79 8.78
CA ALA A 378 18.29 7.23 9.24
C ALA A 378 18.73 8.54 8.55
N LEU A 379 18.52 8.66 7.22
CA LEU A 379 18.75 9.91 6.49
C LEU A 379 17.89 11.05 7.04
N ILE A 380 16.61 10.81 7.30
CA ILE A 380 15.72 11.80 7.92
C ILE A 380 16.28 12.22 9.29
N GLY A 381 16.69 11.26 10.13
CA GLY A 381 17.32 11.55 11.42
C GLY A 381 18.55 12.45 11.31
N LEU A 382 19.43 12.17 10.35
CA LEU A 382 20.61 12.99 10.06
C LEU A 382 20.23 14.39 9.54
N TRP A 383 19.23 14.49 8.68
CA TRP A 383 18.72 15.77 8.18
C TRP A 383 18.21 16.66 9.32
N PHE A 384 17.44 16.08 10.26
CA PHE A 384 16.96 16.82 11.44
C PHE A 384 18.09 17.25 12.38
N ARG A 385 19.09 16.39 12.59
CA ARG A 385 20.30 16.73 13.35
C ARG A 385 21.01 17.94 12.72
N GLN A 386 21.22 17.90 11.41
CA GLN A 386 21.81 19.00 10.63
C GLN A 386 21.00 20.29 10.75
N ALA A 387 19.67 20.23 10.63
CA ALA A 387 18.80 21.39 10.78
C ALA A 387 18.93 22.02 12.18
N ARG A 388 19.00 21.19 13.24
CA ARG A 388 19.20 21.67 14.61
C ARG A 388 20.59 22.27 14.84
N ASP A 389 21.64 21.67 14.28
CA ASP A 389 22.98 22.25 14.36
C ASP A 389 23.05 23.62 13.69
N LYS A 390 22.38 23.77 12.54
CA LYS A 390 22.24 25.06 11.85
C LYS A 390 21.50 26.08 12.72
N ALA A 391 20.37 25.71 13.33
CA ALA A 391 19.61 26.59 14.23
C ALA A 391 20.39 26.98 15.50
N GLN A 392 21.31 26.12 15.96
CA GLN A 392 22.19 26.37 17.11
C GLN A 392 23.47 27.14 16.75
N GLY A 393 23.64 27.58 15.49
CA GLY A 393 24.85 28.29 15.04
C GLY A 393 26.11 27.43 15.06
N LYS A 394 25.97 26.09 14.97
CA LYS A 394 27.09 25.14 14.90
C LYS A 394 27.56 24.85 13.48
N LEU A 395 27.03 25.59 12.50
CA LEU A 395 27.40 25.43 11.09
C LEU A 395 28.92 25.68 10.92
N GLY A 396 29.63 24.72 10.32
CA GLY A 396 31.09 24.78 10.13
C GLY A 396 31.94 24.19 11.28
N ARG A 397 31.33 23.66 12.34
CA ARG A 397 32.03 22.81 13.31
C ARG A 397 32.12 21.37 12.81
N SER A 398 33.13 20.64 13.26
CA SER A 398 33.25 19.20 12.98
C SER A 398 31.99 18.47 13.48
N PRO A 399 31.40 17.55 12.69
CA PRO A 399 30.27 16.73 13.11
C PRO A 399 30.55 15.98 14.41
N SER A 400 29.51 15.62 15.16
CA SER A 400 29.72 14.70 16.28
C SER A 400 30.16 13.32 15.76
N THR A 401 30.88 12.58 16.60
CA THR A 401 31.34 11.22 16.26
C THR A 401 30.17 10.31 15.89
N GLU A 402 29.00 10.48 16.51
CA GLU A 402 27.78 9.73 16.18
C GLU A 402 27.27 10.03 14.76
N VAL A 403 27.31 11.30 14.35
CA VAL A 403 26.91 11.71 12.99
C VAL A 403 27.87 11.13 11.96
N GLU A 404 29.17 11.21 12.20
CA GLU A 404 30.18 10.69 11.29
C GLU A 404 30.07 9.16 11.15
N ASN A 405 29.98 8.44 12.28
CA ASN A 405 29.80 7.00 12.29
C ASN A 405 28.53 6.57 11.55
N MET A 406 27.42 7.32 11.69
CA MET A 406 26.17 7.03 10.98
C MET A 406 26.33 7.21 9.46
N ARG A 407 26.99 8.29 9.03
CA ARG A 407 27.26 8.55 7.61
C ARG A 407 28.14 7.46 7.00
N GLU A 408 29.23 7.10 7.68
CA GLU A 408 30.09 6.01 7.24
C GLU A 408 29.34 4.68 7.15
N ALA A 409 28.52 4.36 8.16
CA ALA A 409 27.72 3.14 8.17
C ALA A 409 26.73 3.10 6.98
N LEU A 410 26.03 4.20 6.70
CA LEU A 410 25.10 4.30 5.57
C LEU A 410 25.82 4.17 4.22
N MET A 411 26.99 4.80 4.05
CA MET A 411 27.79 4.66 2.81
C MET A 411 28.27 3.23 2.56
N ARG A 412 28.61 2.50 3.62
CA ARG A 412 29.06 1.10 3.53
C ARG A 412 27.92 0.10 3.45
N LEU A 413 26.69 0.51 3.78
CA LEU A 413 25.54 -0.37 3.94
C LEU A 413 25.25 -1.26 2.72
N PRO A 414 25.27 -0.75 1.46
CA PRO A 414 25.10 -1.61 0.28
C PRO A 414 26.11 -2.76 0.22
N ILE A 415 27.38 -2.46 0.53
CA ILE A 415 28.48 -3.44 0.50
C ILE A 415 28.29 -4.46 1.63
N THR A 416 27.96 -4.00 2.84
CA THR A 416 27.72 -4.88 3.99
C THR A 416 26.55 -5.82 3.75
N PHE A 417 25.45 -5.36 3.13
CA PHE A 417 24.34 -6.23 2.74
C PHE A 417 24.77 -7.25 1.67
N GLY A 418 25.59 -6.84 0.69
CA GLY A 418 26.12 -7.77 -0.33
C GLY A 418 27.02 -8.85 0.27
N MET A 419 27.78 -8.53 1.33
CA MET A 419 28.56 -9.50 2.09
C MET A 419 27.66 -10.39 2.95
N ALA A 420 26.66 -9.82 3.63
CA ALA A 420 25.72 -10.57 4.45
C ALA A 420 24.91 -11.57 3.63
N ALA A 421 24.53 -11.23 2.39
CA ALA A 421 23.84 -12.15 1.48
C ALA A 421 24.60 -13.46 1.21
N ARG A 422 25.93 -13.48 1.42
CA ARG A 422 26.76 -14.68 1.28
C ARG A 422 26.55 -15.69 2.41
N CYS A 423 25.90 -15.32 3.52
CA CYS A 423 25.57 -16.26 4.59
C CYS A 423 24.45 -17.25 4.22
N ARG A 424 23.88 -17.16 3.01
CA ARG A 424 22.74 -18.01 2.57
C ARG A 424 22.98 -19.50 2.76
N ASP A 425 24.18 -20.01 2.51
CA ASP A 425 24.47 -21.43 2.71
C ASP A 425 24.51 -21.80 4.21
N GLN A 426 25.03 -20.91 5.07
CA GLN A 426 24.96 -21.08 6.52
C GLN A 426 23.51 -21.00 7.03
N CYS A 427 22.70 -20.08 6.48
CA CYS A 427 21.28 -20.00 6.79
C CYS A 427 20.54 -21.28 6.38
N ARG A 428 20.93 -21.93 5.27
CA ARG A 428 20.37 -23.23 4.87
C ARG A 428 20.65 -24.30 5.93
N GLU A 429 21.88 -24.38 6.43
CA GLU A 429 22.23 -25.34 7.49
C GLU A 429 21.43 -25.11 8.78
N VAL A 430 21.20 -23.84 9.14
CA VAL A 430 20.35 -23.49 10.29
C VAL A 430 18.89 -23.86 10.01
N ALA A 431 18.38 -23.55 8.82
CA ALA A 431 17.01 -23.88 8.43
C ALA A 431 16.72 -25.38 8.48
N GLU A 432 17.66 -26.24 8.06
CA GLU A 432 17.51 -27.70 8.19
C GLU A 432 17.37 -28.17 9.64
N ARG A 433 18.03 -27.50 10.59
CA ARG A 433 17.89 -27.80 12.03
C ARG A 433 16.58 -27.31 12.62
N LEU A 434 15.99 -26.27 12.02
CA LEU A 434 14.75 -25.63 12.46
C LEU A 434 13.49 -26.18 11.79
N LYS A 435 13.62 -26.87 10.66
CA LYS A 435 12.50 -27.36 9.83
C LYS A 435 11.42 -28.10 10.60
N ASP A 436 11.81 -28.95 11.55
CA ASP A 436 10.89 -29.79 12.34
C ASP A 436 10.52 -29.15 13.70
N LYS A 437 10.75 -27.85 13.88
CA LYS A 437 10.43 -27.13 15.12
C LYS A 437 9.14 -26.34 14.95
N GLU A 438 8.22 -26.49 15.92
CA GLU A 438 6.96 -25.75 15.93
C GLU A 438 7.09 -24.33 16.50
N HIS A 439 8.14 -24.10 17.31
CA HIS A 439 8.35 -22.85 18.01
C HIS A 439 9.82 -22.42 17.93
N CYS A 440 10.03 -21.11 17.75
CA CYS A 440 11.34 -20.48 17.74
C CYS A 440 11.26 -19.18 18.53
N PHE A 441 12.19 -18.97 19.47
CA PHE A 441 12.31 -17.71 20.20
C PHE A 441 13.49 -16.92 19.62
N VAL A 442 13.22 -15.72 19.12
CA VAL A 442 14.25 -14.81 18.62
C VAL A 442 14.47 -13.71 19.65
N LEU A 443 15.70 -13.57 20.15
CA LEU A 443 16.04 -12.64 21.24
C LEU A 443 16.99 -11.55 20.73
N GLY A 444 16.71 -10.31 21.11
CA GLY A 444 17.54 -9.16 20.77
C GLY A 444 17.43 -8.07 21.83
N LYS A 445 18.51 -7.28 21.99
CA LYS A 445 18.57 -6.12 22.89
C LYS A 445 19.13 -4.91 22.15
N GLY A 446 18.73 -3.70 22.57
CA GLY A 446 19.25 -2.48 21.97
C GLY A 446 18.82 -2.38 20.51
N TYR A 447 19.78 -2.28 19.59
CA TYR A 447 19.50 -2.29 18.15
C TYR A 447 19.04 -3.65 17.62
N ALA A 448 19.36 -4.75 18.30
CA ALA A 448 18.92 -6.08 17.88
C ALA A 448 17.47 -6.38 18.27
N GLU A 449 16.84 -5.60 19.15
CA GLU A 449 15.44 -5.84 19.56
C GLU A 449 14.46 -5.71 18.37
N PRO A 450 14.43 -4.61 17.59
CA PRO A 450 13.53 -4.53 16.44
C PRO A 450 13.87 -5.55 15.34
N ILE A 451 15.14 -5.97 15.25
CA ILE A 451 15.58 -7.02 14.31
C ILE A 451 15.08 -8.40 14.74
N ALA A 452 15.07 -8.68 16.05
CA ALA A 452 14.51 -9.91 16.59
C ALA A 452 12.99 -9.96 16.40
N MET A 453 12.30 -8.82 16.58
CA MET A 453 10.87 -8.71 16.27
C MET A 453 10.59 -8.94 14.79
N GLU A 454 11.41 -8.38 13.89
CA GLU A 454 11.27 -8.59 12.45
C GLU A 454 11.56 -10.03 12.03
N GLY A 455 12.58 -10.67 12.61
CA GLY A 455 12.90 -12.07 12.30
C GLY A 455 11.89 -13.07 12.87
N ALA A 456 11.07 -12.67 13.83
CA ALA A 456 10.01 -13.50 14.40
C ALA A 456 8.65 -13.32 13.70
N LEU A 457 8.42 -12.16 13.08
CA LEU A 457 7.24 -11.85 12.25
C LEU A 457 7.32 -12.60 10.92
#